data_AF-A0A800LU94-F1
#
_entry.id   AF-A0A800LU94-F1
#
_cell.length_a   1.000
_cell.length_b   1.000
_cell.length_c   1.000
_cell.angle_alpha   90.00
_cell.angle_beta   90.00
_cell.angle_gamma   90.00
#
_symmetry.space_group_name_H-M   'P 1'
#
loop_
_entity.id
_entity.type
_entity.pdbx_description
1 polymer ?
#
loop_
_entity_poly.entity_id
_entity_poly.type
_entity_poly.pdbx_seq_one_letter_code
_entity_poly.pdbx_strand_id
1 'polypeptide(L)'
;MPSIQTLGVPVHSVNWVRIFPAIDADNKDCLVAVMGQQADNFTVVKIDPGTGATVQVTATIPESNYPTAAILSRSGMIYIGAAHSGHLFRYDPETEILDDLGAINPPDDTVEHPDLTVVAFVKS
;
A
#
# COMPACT_ATOMS: atom_id res chain seq x y z
N MET A 1 -19.65 -5.40 31.57
CA MET A 1 -19.17 -4.00 31.68
C MET A 1 -18.60 -3.62 30.32
N PRO A 2 -19.01 -2.51 29.70
CA PRO A 2 -18.37 -2.06 28.45
C PRO A 2 -16.96 -1.56 28.75
N SER A 3 -15.98 -1.95 27.93
CA SER A 3 -14.59 -1.50 28.00
C SER A 3 -14.26 -0.57 26.83
N ILE A 4 -13.54 0.52 27.11
CA ILE A 4 -12.99 1.38 26.06
C ILE A 4 -11.71 0.73 25.53
N GLN A 5 -11.61 0.57 24.21
CA GLN A 5 -10.42 0.06 23.54
C GLN A 5 -10.02 1.03 22.43
N THR A 6 -8.72 1.34 22.34
CA THR A 6 -8.15 2.05 21.19
C THR A 6 -8.11 1.12 19.99
N LEU A 7 -8.87 1.44 18.94
CA LEU A 7 -8.97 0.62 17.73
C LEU A 7 -7.91 0.99 16.66
N GLY A 8 -7.02 1.93 16.97
CA GLY A 8 -6.01 2.45 16.04
C GLY A 8 -6.13 3.96 15.85
N VAL A 9 -5.51 4.47 14.79
CA VAL A 9 -5.57 5.89 14.41
C VAL A 9 -6.91 6.19 13.74
N PRO A 10 -7.71 7.16 14.22
CA PRO A 10 -8.96 7.53 13.57
C PRO A 10 -8.71 8.12 12.17
N VAL A 11 -9.31 7.50 11.16
CA VAL A 11 -9.25 7.99 9.78
C VAL A 11 -10.24 9.13 9.61
N HIS A 12 -9.77 10.38 9.74
CA HIS A 12 -10.62 11.57 9.61
C HIS A 12 -10.89 11.99 8.16
N SER A 13 -9.96 11.70 7.25
CA SER A 13 -10.06 11.99 5.82
C SER A 13 -9.05 11.13 5.05
N VAL A 14 -9.47 10.58 3.91
CA VAL A 14 -8.62 9.82 2.99
C VAL A 14 -8.46 10.56 1.66
N ASN A 15 -7.32 10.34 1.01
CA ASN A 15 -6.99 10.88 -0.31
C ASN A 15 -6.19 9.87 -1.14
N TRP A 16 -6.00 10.15 -2.43
CA TRP A 16 -5.30 9.25 -3.38
C TRP A 16 -5.81 7.81 -3.35
N VAL A 17 -7.13 7.64 -3.32
CA VAL A 17 -7.74 6.32 -3.26
C VAL A 17 -7.58 5.60 -4.60
N ARG A 18 -6.94 4.43 -4.56
CA ARG A 18 -6.86 3.47 -5.67
C ARG A 18 -7.39 2.13 -5.19
N ILE A 19 -8.21 1.46 -5.97
CA ILE A 19 -8.76 0.14 -5.62
C ILE A 19 -8.38 -0.84 -6.73
N PHE A 20 -7.89 -2.01 -6.34
CA PHE A 20 -7.51 -3.10 -7.23
C PHE A 20 -8.34 -4.35 -6.94
N PRO A 21 -8.88 -5.03 -7.95
CA PRO A 21 -9.30 -6.42 -7.78
C PRO A 21 -8.04 -7.29 -7.61
N ALA A 22 -8.05 -8.21 -6.66
CA ALA A 22 -6.95 -9.11 -6.36
C ALA A 22 -7.48 -10.50 -5.95
N ILE A 23 -6.56 -11.44 -5.77
CA ILE A 23 -6.83 -12.80 -5.30
C ILE A 23 -6.12 -12.99 -3.97
N ASP A 24 -6.80 -13.53 -2.97
CA ASP A 24 -6.21 -13.85 -1.67
C ASP A 24 -5.57 -15.26 -1.63
N ALA A 25 -4.98 -15.63 -0.49
CA ALA A 25 -4.34 -16.93 -0.31
C ALA A 25 -5.29 -18.14 -0.45
N ASP A 26 -6.60 -17.93 -0.31
CA ASP A 26 -7.63 -18.96 -0.49
C ASP A 26 -8.10 -19.05 -1.95
N ASN A 27 -7.46 -18.32 -2.87
CA ASN A 27 -7.86 -18.17 -4.27
C ASN A 27 -9.28 -17.58 -4.42
N LYS A 28 -9.66 -16.66 -3.52
CA LYS A 28 -10.92 -15.91 -3.58
C LYS A 28 -10.68 -14.48 -4.06
N ASP A 29 -11.68 -13.93 -4.73
CA ASP A 29 -11.70 -12.53 -5.14
C ASP A 29 -11.70 -11.62 -3.90
N CYS A 30 -10.79 -10.65 -3.88
CA CYS A 30 -10.78 -9.57 -2.90
C CYS A 30 -10.60 -8.20 -3.58
N LEU A 31 -10.92 -7.14 -2.86
CA LEU A 31 -10.58 -5.77 -3.26
C LEU A 31 -9.46 -5.26 -2.36
N VAL A 32 -8.48 -4.59 -2.93
CA VAL A 32 -7.41 -3.93 -2.17
C VAL A 32 -7.45 -2.43 -2.45
N ALA A 33 -7.74 -1.65 -1.42
CA ALA A 33 -7.72 -0.20 -1.46
C ALA A 33 -6.39 0.34 -0.90
N VAL A 34 -5.73 1.21 -1.66
CA VAL A 34 -4.57 2.00 -1.22
C VAL A 34 -5.04 3.43 -1.02
N MET A 35 -4.77 3.99 0.16
CA MET A 35 -5.29 5.30 0.56
C MET A 35 -4.23 6.08 1.34
N GLY A 36 -4.02 7.34 0.96
CA GLY A 36 -3.35 8.31 1.80
C GLY A 36 -4.27 8.82 2.91
N GLN A 37 -3.68 9.42 3.94
CA GLN A 37 -4.39 10.14 4.99
C GLN A 37 -3.52 11.28 5.51
N GLN A 38 -4.13 12.30 6.10
CA GLN A 38 -3.38 13.49 6.57
C GLN A 38 -2.74 13.29 7.95
N ALA A 39 -3.27 12.38 8.75
CA ALA A 39 -2.87 12.21 10.16
C ALA A 39 -1.75 11.17 10.37
N ASP A 40 -1.46 10.34 9.37
CA ASP A 40 -0.52 9.22 9.46
C ASP A 40 -0.10 8.76 8.04
N ASN A 41 0.76 7.77 7.92
CA ASN A 41 1.20 7.18 6.65
C ASN A 41 0.03 6.55 5.87
N PHE A 42 0.26 6.27 4.58
CA PHE A 42 -0.73 5.59 3.76
C PHE A 42 -1.09 4.24 4.35
N THR A 43 -2.30 3.79 4.02
CA THR A 43 -2.86 2.53 4.47
C THR A 43 -3.34 1.71 3.28
N VAL A 44 -3.14 0.39 3.39
CA VAL A 44 -3.69 -0.61 2.49
C VAL A 44 -4.80 -1.35 3.23
N VAL A 45 -5.95 -1.50 2.58
CA VAL A 45 -7.10 -2.23 3.12
C VAL A 45 -7.50 -3.32 2.16
N LYS A 46 -7.37 -4.59 2.58
CA LYS A 46 -7.98 -5.73 1.89
C LYS A 46 -9.43 -5.86 2.34
N ILE A 47 -10.34 -6.09 1.41
CA ILE A 47 -11.78 -6.10 1.60
C ILE A 47 -12.35 -7.36 0.96
N ASP A 48 -13.10 -8.14 1.74
CA ASP A 48 -13.97 -9.20 1.22
C ASP A 48 -15.17 -8.52 0.52
N PRO A 49 -15.37 -8.72 -0.79
CA PRO A 49 -16.43 -8.04 -1.54
C PRO A 49 -17.84 -8.55 -1.21
N GLY A 50 -17.97 -9.78 -0.70
CA GLY A 50 -19.26 -10.37 -0.33
C GLY A 50 -19.72 -10.00 1.08
N THR A 51 -18.78 -9.90 2.03
CA THR A 51 -19.09 -9.65 3.45
C THR A 51 -18.76 -8.24 3.91
N GLY A 52 -17.86 -7.54 3.21
CA GLY A 52 -17.30 -6.26 3.64
C GLY A 52 -16.27 -6.37 4.76
N ALA A 53 -15.86 -7.58 5.16
CA ALA A 53 -14.80 -7.76 6.15
C ALA A 53 -13.48 -7.17 5.66
N THR A 54 -12.71 -6.55 6.55
CA THR A 54 -11.48 -5.85 6.18
C THR A 54 -10.26 -6.25 7.00
N VAL A 55 -9.10 -6.23 6.34
CA VAL A 55 -7.78 -6.26 6.97
C VAL A 55 -7.04 -5.00 6.57
N GLN A 56 -6.46 -4.30 7.54
CA GLN A 56 -5.81 -3.02 7.34
C GLN A 56 -4.32 -3.09 7.75
N VAL A 57 -3.45 -2.57 6.89
CA VAL A 57 -2.01 -2.42 7.15
C VAL A 57 -1.58 -1.00 6.80
N THR A 58 -0.85 -0.35 7.71
CA THR A 58 -0.34 1.02 7.53
C THR A 58 1.17 0.98 7.28
N ALA A 59 1.66 1.80 6.34
CA ALA A 59 3.08 1.88 6.07
C ALA A 59 3.85 2.41 7.29
N THR A 60 5.02 1.85 7.56
CA THR A 60 5.80 2.13 8.77
C THR A 60 6.86 3.20 8.58
N ILE A 61 7.26 3.49 7.33
CA ILE A 61 8.28 4.50 7.03
C ILE A 61 7.65 5.90 7.21
N PRO A 62 8.25 6.77 8.05
CA PRO A 62 7.77 8.13 8.25
C PRO A 62 7.55 8.89 6.94
N GLU A 63 6.58 9.80 6.94
CA GLU A 63 6.24 10.66 5.79
C GLU A 63 5.78 9.90 4.53
N SER A 64 5.35 8.64 4.68
CA SER A 64 4.77 7.86 3.59
C SER A 64 3.27 8.12 3.43
N ASN A 65 2.80 9.33 3.65
CA ASN A 65 1.36 9.65 3.64
C ASN A 65 0.80 10.00 2.24
N TYR A 66 1.66 10.09 1.23
CA TYR A 66 1.32 10.48 -0.15
C TYR A 66 1.58 9.33 -1.15
N PRO A 67 0.67 8.33 -1.25
CA PRO A 67 0.80 7.22 -2.18
C PRO A 67 0.33 7.64 -3.59
N THR A 68 1.10 8.49 -4.26
CA THR A 68 0.67 9.15 -5.52
C THR A 68 0.58 8.18 -6.70
N ALA A 69 1.22 7.02 -6.61
CA ALA A 69 1.16 5.97 -7.62
C ALA A 69 1.00 4.60 -6.96
N ALA A 70 0.07 3.80 -7.49
CA ALA A 70 -0.06 2.38 -7.15
C ALA A 70 -0.41 1.57 -8.39
N ILE A 71 0.14 0.36 -8.55
CA ILE A 71 -0.09 -0.52 -9.69
C ILE A 71 -0.16 -1.99 -9.26
N LEU A 72 -1.13 -2.72 -9.82
CA LEU A 72 -1.20 -4.18 -9.71
C LEU A 72 -0.34 -4.83 -10.80
N SER A 73 0.58 -5.69 -10.39
CA SER A 73 1.44 -6.47 -11.28
C SER A 73 0.72 -7.72 -11.80
N ARG A 74 1.28 -8.33 -12.85
CA ARG A 74 0.77 -9.61 -13.39
C ARG A 74 0.87 -10.78 -12.41
N SER A 75 1.77 -10.69 -11.43
CA SER A 75 1.95 -11.69 -10.38
C SER A 75 1.06 -11.45 -9.15
N GLY A 76 0.10 -10.51 -9.22
CA GLY A 76 -0.83 -10.24 -8.12
C GLY A 76 -0.31 -9.28 -7.04
N MET A 77 0.97 -8.88 -7.11
CA MET A 77 1.56 -7.92 -6.16
C MET A 77 1.16 -6.49 -6.50
N ILE A 78 0.91 -5.67 -5.48
CA ILE A 78 0.59 -4.24 -5.64
C ILE A 78 1.78 -3.39 -5.24
N TYR A 79 2.33 -2.63 -6.18
CA TYR A 79 3.46 -1.71 -5.93
C TYR A 79 2.95 -0.30 -5.69
N ILE A 80 3.48 0.37 -4.67
CA ILE A 80 2.99 1.67 -4.19
C ILE A 80 4.18 2.61 -4.00
N GLY A 81 4.18 3.74 -4.71
CA GLY A 81 5.18 4.79 -4.53
C GLY A 81 4.68 5.85 -3.54
N ALA A 82 5.46 6.11 -2.50
CA ALA A 82 5.20 7.17 -1.53
C ALA A 82 6.06 8.40 -1.83
N ALA A 83 5.43 9.48 -2.30
CA ALA A 83 6.15 10.61 -2.91
C ALA A 83 7.03 11.40 -1.92
N HIS A 84 6.57 11.60 -0.69
CA HIS A 84 7.30 12.42 0.29
C HIS A 84 8.47 11.66 0.93
N SER A 85 8.25 10.41 1.36
CA SER A 85 9.36 9.57 1.82
C SER A 85 10.31 9.18 0.69
N GLY A 86 9.81 9.08 -0.55
CA GLY A 86 10.60 8.64 -1.72
C GLY A 86 10.81 7.13 -1.78
N HIS A 87 10.00 6.36 -1.05
CA HIS A 87 10.10 4.90 -0.95
C HIS A 87 9.13 4.17 -1.88
N LEU A 88 9.53 2.96 -2.29
CA LEU A 88 8.69 1.99 -2.99
C LEU A 88 8.25 0.91 -2.03
N PHE A 89 6.95 0.62 -1.99
CA PHE A 89 6.38 -0.47 -1.22
C PHE A 89 5.80 -1.53 -2.13
N ARG A 90 5.69 -2.75 -1.61
CA ARG A 90 5.00 -3.87 -2.23
C ARG A 90 4.04 -4.50 -1.24
N TYR A 91 2.78 -4.59 -1.63
CA TYR A 91 1.75 -5.32 -0.90
C TYR A 91 1.45 -6.66 -1.57
N ASP A 92 1.44 -7.72 -0.77
CA ASP A 92 1.01 -9.06 -1.16
C ASP A 92 -0.39 -9.35 -0.59
N PRO A 93 -1.44 -9.50 -1.42
CA PRO A 93 -2.79 -9.82 -0.96
C PRO A 93 -2.94 -11.22 -0.36
N GLU A 94 -2.05 -12.16 -0.70
CA GLU A 94 -2.07 -13.53 -0.17
C GLU A 94 -1.54 -13.54 1.26
N THR A 95 -0.38 -12.93 1.50
CA THR A 95 0.24 -12.91 2.84
C THR A 95 -0.18 -11.73 3.69
N GLU A 96 -0.86 -10.74 3.10
CA GLU A 96 -1.26 -9.47 3.73
C GLU A 96 -0.07 -8.63 4.21
N ILE A 97 1.12 -8.84 3.63
CA ILE A 97 2.35 -8.15 4.03
C ILE A 97 2.55 -6.92 3.14
N LEU A 98 2.90 -5.81 3.77
CA LEU A 98 3.37 -4.58 3.13
C LEU A 98 4.87 -4.42 3.36
N ASP A 99 5.67 -4.78 2.36
CA ASP A 99 7.13 -4.63 2.40
C ASP A 99 7.54 -3.23 1.94
N ASP A 100 8.52 -2.64 2.64
CA ASP A 100 9.32 -1.53 2.10
C ASP A 100 10.45 -2.09 1.25
N LEU A 101 10.50 -1.72 -0.02
CA LEU A 101 11.56 -2.12 -0.96
C LEU A 101 12.71 -1.10 -1.01
N GLY A 102 12.61 0.00 -0.26
CA GLY A 102 13.63 1.03 -0.16
C GLY A 102 13.36 2.25 -1.02
N ALA A 103 14.36 3.13 -1.09
CA ALA A 103 14.30 4.38 -1.83
C ALA A 103 14.18 4.13 -3.35
N ILE A 104 13.34 4.91 -4.02
CA ILE A 104 13.14 4.87 -5.48
C ILE A 104 14.37 5.42 -6.24
N ASN A 105 15.13 6.32 -5.61
CA ASN A 105 16.35 6.92 -6.16
C ASN A 105 17.40 7.06 -5.04
N PRO A 106 18.04 5.96 -4.62
CA PRO A 106 19.10 6.00 -3.62
C PRO A 106 20.33 6.74 -4.18
N PRO A 107 21.15 7.38 -3.33
CA PRO A 107 22.28 8.20 -3.76
C PRO A 107 23.37 7.48 -4.61
N ASP A 108 23.34 6.15 -4.72
CA ASP A 108 24.37 5.32 -5.41
C ASP A 108 23.76 4.34 -6.46
N ASP A 109 22.84 4.83 -7.29
CA ASP A 109 21.90 4.03 -8.08
C ASP A 109 22.53 3.10 -9.15
N THR A 110 22.51 1.78 -8.91
CA THR A 110 22.47 0.71 -9.94
C THR A 110 21.66 -0.47 -9.41
N VAL A 111 20.33 -0.42 -9.51
CA VAL A 111 19.47 -1.59 -9.22
C VAL A 111 18.66 -1.96 -10.46
N GLU A 112 19.16 -2.93 -11.22
CA GLU A 112 18.36 -3.67 -12.20
C GLU A 112 17.64 -4.82 -11.49
N HIS A 113 16.31 -4.70 -11.32
CA HIS A 113 15.47 -5.85 -10.99
C HIS A 113 14.86 -6.42 -12.29
N PRO A 114 15.08 -7.72 -12.60
CA PRO A 114 14.79 -8.28 -13.93
C PRO A 114 13.30 -8.31 -14.33
N ASP A 115 12.37 -8.08 -13.39
CA ASP A 115 10.93 -8.22 -13.63
C ASP A 115 10.12 -6.91 -13.49
N LEU A 116 10.76 -5.76 -13.23
CA LEU A 116 10.07 -4.49 -13.00
C LEU A 116 10.66 -3.37 -13.87
N THR A 117 10.12 -3.17 -15.07
CA THR A 117 10.08 -1.82 -15.64
C THR A 117 8.96 -1.04 -14.93
N VAL A 118 9.17 -0.74 -13.64
CA VAL A 118 8.41 0.34 -12.98
C VAL A 118 9.17 1.61 -13.30
N VAL A 119 8.70 2.34 -14.31
CA VAL A 119 9.23 3.69 -14.53
C VAL A 119 8.59 4.62 -13.51
N ALA A 120 9.20 4.72 -12.33
CA ALA A 120 8.87 5.73 -11.35
C ALA A 120 9.40 7.07 -11.85
N PHE A 121 8.62 7.78 -12.68
CA PHE A 121 8.91 9.18 -12.95
C PHE A 121 8.37 10.03 -11.80
N VAL A 122 9.22 10.34 -10.82
CA VAL A 122 9.04 11.54 -10.00
C VAL A 122 9.95 12.60 -10.61
N LYS A 123 9.42 13.38 -11.55
CA LYS A 123 10.14 14.55 -12.08
C LYS A 123 9.85 15.73 -11.16
N SER A 124 10.93 16.32 -10.64
CA SER A 124 11.01 17.60 -9.94
C SER A 124 10.23 18.72 -10.63
#